data_AF-A0A7W0YUM1-F1
#
_entry.id   AF-A0A7W0YUM1-F1
#
_cell.length_a   1.000
_cell.length_b   1.000
_cell.length_c   1.000
_cell.angle_alpha   90.00
_cell.angle_beta   90.00
_cell.angle_gamma   90.00
#
_symmetry.space_group_name_H-M   'P 1'
#
loop_
_entity.id
_entity.type
_entity.pdbx_description
1 polymer ?
#
loop_
_entity_poly.entity_id
_entity_poly.type
_entity_poly.pdbx_seq_one_letter_code
_entity_poly.pdbx_strand_id
1 'polypeptide(L)' 'MPDLLIYGAPDTSPDLFHAIPVGIIDPFLYAETGGRRAATVSVLDADKVSAQGIDVLDPSQLGADELLARGLT' A
#
# COMPACT_ATOMS: atom_id res chain seq x y z
N MET A 1 -7.54 -13.55 -12.13
CA MET A 1 -7.82 -12.11 -11.89
C MET A 1 -6.78 -11.31 -12.64
N PRO A 2 -7.13 -10.16 -13.22
CA PRO A 2 -6.15 -9.27 -13.83
C PRO A 2 -5.17 -8.77 -12.76
N ASP A 3 -3.92 -8.49 -13.16
CA ASP A 3 -2.99 -7.79 -12.28
C ASP A 3 -3.49 -6.35 -12.08
N LEU A 4 -3.43 -5.85 -10.85
CA LEU A 4 -3.96 -4.55 -10.44
C LEU A 4 -2.88 -3.79 -9.66
N LEU A 5 -2.72 -2.51 -9.96
CA LEU A 5 -1.91 -1.59 -9.19
C LEU A 5 -2.70 -0.30 -8.95
N ILE A 6 -2.89 0.05 -7.69
CA ILE A 6 -3.58 1.28 -7.27
C ILE A 6 -2.59 2.11 -6.47
N TYR A 7 -2.54 3.41 -6.74
CA TYR A 7 -1.93 4.40 -5.88
C TYR A 7 -3.01 5.33 -5.34
N GLY A 8 -3.18 5.39 -4.03
CA GLY A 8 -4.20 6.20 -3.40
C GLY A 8 -4.38 5.89 -1.92
N ALA A 9 -5.43 6.45 -1.33
CA ALA A 9 -5.81 6.20 0.05
C ALA A 9 -7.27 5.69 0.10
N PRO A 10 -7.62 4.74 0.99
CA PRO A 10 -8.99 4.27 1.18
C PRO A 10 -10.02 5.40 1.34
N ASP A 11 -9.63 6.50 1.98
CA ASP A 11 -10.50 7.67 2.21
C ASP A 11 -10.85 8.43 0.92
N THR A 12 -10.04 8.30 -0.13
CA THR A 12 -10.19 9.05 -1.40
C THR A 12 -10.45 8.15 -2.61
N SER A 13 -10.32 6.83 -2.47
CA SER A 13 -10.51 5.84 -3.54
C SER A 13 -11.49 4.75 -3.11
N PRO A 14 -12.71 4.72 -3.67
CA PRO A 14 -13.69 3.66 -3.41
C PRO A 14 -13.16 2.26 -3.77
N ASP A 15 -12.35 2.16 -4.83
CA ASP A 15 -11.74 0.89 -5.25
C ASP A 15 -10.73 0.39 -4.22
N LEU A 16 -9.91 1.29 -3.67
CA LEU A 16 -8.97 0.92 -2.62
C LEU A 16 -9.67 0.61 -1.30
N PHE A 17 -10.76 1.32 -0.97
CA PHE A 17 -11.59 0.99 0.19
C PHE A 17 -12.23 -0.39 0.08
N HIS A 18 -12.61 -0.79 -1.14
CA HIS A 18 -13.12 -2.14 -1.39
C HIS A 18 -12.06 -3.21 -1.13
N ALA A 19 -10.79 -2.93 -1.48
CA ALA A 19 -9.67 -3.84 -1.23
C ALA A 19 -9.22 -3.84 0.25
N ILE A 20 -9.20 -2.66 0.88
CA ILE A 20 -8.70 -2.41 2.24
C ILE A 20 -9.71 -1.50 2.96
N PRO A 21 -10.69 -2.06 3.69
CA PRO A 21 -11.72 -1.28 4.37
C PRO A 21 -11.20 -0.72 5.71
N VAL A 22 -10.04 -0.07 5.68
CA VAL A 22 -9.37 0.54 6.83
C VAL A 22 -9.19 2.03 6.55
N GLY A 23 -9.49 2.87 7.54
CA GLY A 23 -9.24 4.32 7.44
C GLY A 23 -7.74 4.60 7.45
N ILE A 24 -7.18 4.81 6.26
CA ILE A 24 -5.80 5.25 6.03
C ILE A 24 -5.92 6.49 5.15
N ILE A 25 -5.30 7.57 5.61
CA ILE A 25 -5.38 8.88 4.94
C ILE A 25 -4.21 9.05 3.97
N ASP A 26 -3.03 8.54 4.35
CA ASP A 26 -1.82 8.66 3.55
C ASP A 26 -1.91 7.75 2.30
N PRO A 27 -1.63 8.28 1.10
CA PRO A 27 -1.61 7.46 -0.11
C PRO A 27 -0.50 6.41 -0.08
N PHE A 28 -0.79 5.21 -0.58
CA PHE A 28 0.18 4.11 -0.70
C PHE A 28 -0.08 3.30 -1.98
N LEU A 29 0.87 2.43 -2.33
CA LEU A 29 0.69 1.47 -3.41
C LEU A 29 0.01 0.20 -2.89
N TYR A 30 -1.02 -0.25 -3.60
CA TYR A 30 -1.66 -1.55 -3.45
C TYR A 30 -1.54 -2.33 -4.75
N ALA A 31 -1.11 -3.59 -4.66
CA ALA A 31 -0.91 -4.46 -5.80
C ALA A 31 -1.61 -5.81 -5.61
N GLU A 32 -2.26 -6.29 -6.66
CA GLU A 32 -2.69 -7.68 -6.79
C GLU A 32 -1.98 -8.30 -7.98
N THR A 33 -1.26 -9.40 -7.75
CA THR A 33 -0.63 -10.15 -8.85
C THR A 33 -0.43 -11.60 -8.49
N GLY A 34 -0.72 -12.52 -9.41
CA GLY A 34 -0.50 -13.96 -9.19
C GLY A 34 -1.22 -14.55 -7.96
N GLY A 35 -2.36 -13.96 -7.56
CA GLY A 35 -3.11 -14.36 -6.36
C GLY A 35 -2.54 -13.82 -5.04
N ARG A 36 -1.49 -12.99 -5.10
CA ARG A 36 -0.89 -12.29 -3.97
C ARG A 36 -1.40 -10.86 -3.91
N ARG A 37 -1.66 -10.36 -2.70
CA ARG A 37 -2.02 -8.96 -2.43
C ARG A 37 -0.93 -8.34 -1.58
N ALA A 38 -0.44 -7.16 -1.98
CA ALA A 38 0.63 -6.47 -1.27
C ALA A 38 0.35 -4.96 -1.17
N ALA A 39 0.83 -4.31 -0.12
CA ALA A 39 0.69 -2.88 0.08
C ALA A 39 1.93 -2.23 0.72
N THR A 40 2.23 -0.99 0.34
CA THR A 40 3.40 -0.22 0.86
C THR A 40 3.00 0.76 1.97
N VAL A 41 2.21 0.31 2.94
CA VAL A 41 1.69 1.18 4.01
C VAL A 41 2.75 1.52 5.05
N SER A 42 2.52 2.62 5.76
CA SER A 42 3.30 3.00 6.94
C SER A 42 3.27 1.90 8.00
N VAL A 43 4.37 1.79 8.77
CA VAL A 43 4.47 0.89 9.94
C VAL A 43 3.37 1.15 10.98
N LEU A 44 2.80 2.36 11.02
CA LEU A 44 1.71 2.73 11.91
C LEU A 44 0.38 2.05 11.55
N ASP A 45 0.19 1.68 10.27
CA ASP A 45 -1.02 1.04 9.76
C ASP A 45 -0.79 -0.41 9.31
N ALA A 46 0.46 -0.89 9.35
CA ALA A 46 0.86 -2.22 8.90
C ALA A 46 0.04 -3.37 9.54
N ASP A 47 -0.22 -3.28 10.84
CA ASP A 47 -1.01 -4.31 11.55
C ASP A 47 -2.45 -4.39 11.04
N LYS A 48 -3.06 -3.25 10.71
CA LYS A 48 -4.44 -3.19 10.21
C LYS A 48 -4.55 -3.82 8.82
N VAL A 49 -3.55 -3.59 7.97
CA VAL A 49 -3.48 -4.16 6.62
C VAL A 49 -3.12 -5.64 6.64
N SER A 50 -2.14 -6.03 7.47
CA SER A 50 -1.73 -7.43 7.62
C SER A 50 -2.89 -8.30 8.14
N ALA A 51 -3.74 -7.76 9.00
CA ALA A 51 -4.95 -8.43 9.48
C ALA A 51 -5.96 -8.77 8.36
N GLN A 52 -5.87 -8.14 7.17
CA GLN A 52 -6.68 -8.46 5.98
C GLN A 52 -6.06 -9.58 5.11
N GLY A 53 -4.93 -10.15 5.54
CA GLY A 53 -4.17 -11.13 4.75
C GLY A 53 -3.52 -10.50 3.51
N ILE A 54 -3.00 -9.28 3.67
CA ILE A 54 -2.27 -8.51 2.66
C ILE A 54 -0.83 -8.39 3.13
N ASP A 55 0.11 -8.65 2.24
CA ASP A 55 1.54 -8.55 2.54
C ASP A 55 1.95 -7.08 2.61
N VAL A 56 2.43 -6.64 3.76
CA VAL A 56 2.99 -5.30 3.90
C VAL A 56 4.45 -5.31 3.42
N LEU A 57 4.73 -4.47 2.42
CA LEU A 57 6.07 -4.23 1.90
C LEU A 57 6.58 -2.91 2.46
N ASP A 58 7.66 -2.94 3.22
CA ASP A 58 8.26 -1.72 3.75
C ASP A 58 8.83 -0.88 2.60
N PRO A 59 8.38 0.38 2.40
CA PRO A 59 8.91 1.27 1.36
C PRO A 59 10.44 1.45 1.43
N SER A 60 11.03 1.40 2.63
CA SER A 60 12.49 1.52 2.80
C SER A 60 13.24 0.36 2.15
N GLN A 61 12.67 -0.85 2.15
CA GLN A 61 13.23 -2.01 1.45
C GLN A 61 13.11 -1.91 -0.07
N LEU A 62 12.32 -0.97 -0.57
CA LEU A 62 12.08 -0.71 -2.00
C LEU A 62 12.86 0.51 -2.51
N GLY A 63 13.71 1.12 -1.69
CA GLY A 63 14.54 2.24 -2.08
C GLY A 63 13.93 3.63 -1.82
N ALA A 64 12.85 3.71 -1.03
CA ALA A 64 12.17 4.99 -0.77
C ALA A 64 13.09 5.98 -0.04
N ASP A 65 13.91 5.52 0.90
CA ASP A 65 14.84 6.38 1.66
C ASP A 65 15.92 6.98 0.74
N GLU A 66 16.41 6.21 -0.23
CA GLU A 66 17.37 6.66 -1.22
C GLU A 66 16.77 7.67 -2.19
N LEU A 67 15.49 7.51 -2.55
CA LEU A 67 14.77 8.49 -3.36
C LEU A 67 14.59 9.81 -2.60
N LEU A 68 14.16 9.73 -1.33
CA LEU A 68 14.02 10.89 -0.45
C LEU A 68 15.35 11.61 -0.22
N ALA A 69 16.44 10.86 0.02
CA ALA A 69 17.78 11.41 0.18
C ALA A 69 18.28 12.16 -1.08
N ARG A 70 17.71 11.84 -2.25
CA ARG A 70 17.96 12.53 -3.53
C ARG A 70 16.99 13.67 -3.81
N GLY A 71 16.08 13.97 -2.89
CA GLY A 71 15.07 15.02 -3.01
C GLY A 71 13.89 14.67 -3.92
N LEU A 72 13.64 13.38 -4.16
CA LEU A 72 12.46 12.90 -4.88
C LEU A 72 11.34 12.63 -3.86
N THR A 73 10.17 13.21 -4.07
CA THR A 73 8.97 13.12 -3.21
C THR A 73 7.77 12.68 -4.01
#